data_AF-A0A415LFN9-F1
#
_entry.id   AF-A0A415LFN9-F1
#
_cell.length_a   1.000
_cell.length_b   1.000
_cell.length_c   1.000
_cell.angle_alpha   90.00
_cell.angle_beta   90.00
_cell.angle_gamma   90.00
#
_symmetry.space_group_name_H-M   'P 1'
#
loop_
_entity.id
_entity.type
_entity.pdbx_description
1 polymer ?
#
loop_
_entity_poly.entity_id
_entity_poly.type
_entity_poly.pdbx_seq_one_letter_code
_entity_poly.pdbx_strand_id
1 'polypeptide(L)'
;MKQNLITDIIQGMLPYLNNAQSKRLQEILQSTFTNYEITSSTVEAKEAEQDFVELFLAAKRIEGCSEKSLKYYEATITTMIKTINKNVKYIVTDDIRGYLTEHQQKKGLSKVTIDNIRRILSSFFSWLEDEDYILKNPVRRIHKVKTGTNIKETYSDETLEIMRDNCNELRDLAIIDMLASTGMRVGEMVLLNRNDIDFNERECIVFGKGSKERIVYFDARTKIHLQNYLESRNDNNPALFVSLKSPHERLKIGGIEARLREFGKKLGLNKVHPHKFRRTLATVAIDKGMPIEQLQQLLGHRKIDTTLQYAMVKQSNVKIAHRKYIG
;
A
#
# COMPACT_ATOMS: atom_id res chain seq x y z
N MET A 1 -13.16 -36.19 -8.34
CA MET A 1 -12.44 -36.81 -9.48
C MET A 1 -13.03 -36.42 -10.82
N LYS A 2 -14.30 -36.76 -11.13
CA LYS A 2 -14.98 -36.32 -12.38
C LYS A 2 -14.85 -34.81 -12.65
N GLN A 3 -15.11 -33.98 -11.64
CA GLN A 3 -15.03 -32.53 -11.78
C GLN A 3 -13.60 -32.01 -12.05
N ASN A 4 -12.58 -32.64 -11.47
CA ASN A 4 -11.19 -32.29 -11.73
C ASN A 4 -10.81 -32.67 -13.16
N LEU A 5 -11.16 -33.89 -13.60
CA LEU A 5 -10.93 -34.35 -14.98
C LEU A 5 -11.60 -33.42 -16.01
N ILE A 6 -12.86 -33.02 -15.76
CA ILE A 6 -13.54 -32.04 -16.61
C ILE A 6 -12.75 -30.73 -16.63
N THR A 7 -12.27 -30.26 -15.47
CA THR A 7 -11.48 -29.03 -15.39
C THR A 7 -10.17 -29.16 -16.17
N ASP A 8 -9.47 -30.30 -16.09
CA ASP A 8 -8.23 -30.56 -16.81
C ASP A 8 -8.46 -30.55 -18.34
N ILE A 9 -9.52 -31.21 -18.80
CA ILE A 9 -9.89 -31.22 -20.23
C ILE A 9 -10.21 -29.80 -20.70
N ILE A 10 -10.99 -29.04 -19.93
CA ILE A 10 -11.33 -27.67 -20.28
C ILE A 10 -10.08 -26.79 -20.33
N GLN A 11 -9.17 -26.91 -19.37
CA GLN A 11 -7.93 -26.16 -19.33
C GLN A 11 -7.03 -26.47 -20.52
N GLY A 12 -6.85 -27.76 -20.86
CA GLY A 12 -6.09 -28.16 -22.04
C GLY A 12 -6.67 -27.63 -23.37
N MET A 13 -7.96 -27.28 -23.38
CA MET A 13 -8.65 -26.74 -24.55
C MET A 13 -8.71 -25.22 -24.61
N LEU A 14 -8.26 -24.49 -23.57
CA LEU A 14 -8.31 -23.02 -23.53
C LEU A 14 -7.59 -22.35 -24.73
N PRO A 15 -6.43 -22.83 -25.21
CA PRO A 15 -5.77 -22.24 -26.39
C PRO A 15 -6.58 -22.36 -27.69
N TYR A 16 -7.59 -23.23 -27.72
CA TYR A 16 -8.36 -23.56 -28.93
C TYR A 16 -9.82 -23.09 -28.89
N LEU A 17 -10.35 -22.79 -27.70
CA LEU A 17 -11.76 -22.51 -27.49
C LEU A 17 -11.95 -21.17 -26.79
N ASN A 18 -12.91 -20.38 -27.28
CA ASN A 18 -13.33 -19.18 -26.57
C ASN A 18 -14.17 -19.51 -25.33
N ASN A 19 -14.35 -18.54 -24.43
CA ASN A 19 -15.09 -18.72 -23.17
C ASN A 19 -16.52 -19.30 -23.32
N ALA A 20 -17.23 -18.97 -24.40
CA ALA A 20 -18.57 -19.50 -24.65
C ALA A 20 -18.51 -20.99 -25.08
N GLN A 21 -17.56 -21.33 -25.93
CA GLN A 21 -17.30 -22.71 -26.38
C GLN A 21 -16.81 -23.59 -25.22
N SER A 22 -15.86 -23.10 -24.42
CA SER A 22 -15.34 -23.82 -23.24
C SER A 22 -16.44 -24.07 -22.21
N LYS A 23 -17.33 -23.10 -21.97
CA LYS A 23 -18.50 -23.30 -21.11
C LYS A 23 -19.43 -24.38 -21.67
N ARG A 24 -19.68 -24.38 -22.98
CA ARG A 24 -20.53 -25.40 -23.61
C ARG A 24 -19.91 -26.79 -23.54
N LEU A 25 -18.61 -26.89 -23.76
CA LEU A 25 -17.86 -28.14 -23.59
C LEU A 25 -17.98 -28.65 -22.15
N GLN A 26 -17.88 -27.76 -21.16
CA GLN A 26 -18.00 -28.11 -19.75
C GLN A 26 -19.39 -28.69 -19.43
N GLU A 27 -20.47 -28.07 -19.94
CA GLU A 27 -21.84 -28.56 -19.76
C GLU A 27 -22.02 -29.97 -20.35
N ILE A 28 -21.48 -30.21 -21.54
CA ILE A 28 -21.56 -31.51 -22.23
C ILE A 28 -20.76 -32.58 -21.48
N LEU A 29 -19.54 -32.26 -21.02
CA LEU A 29 -18.73 -33.21 -20.27
C LEU A 29 -19.38 -33.56 -18.92
N GLN A 30 -19.99 -32.58 -18.24
CA GLN A 30 -20.72 -32.81 -16.99
C GLN A 30 -21.92 -33.75 -17.19
N SER A 31 -22.74 -33.51 -18.21
CA SER A 31 -23.90 -34.36 -18.49
C SER A 31 -23.47 -35.78 -18.90
N THR A 32 -22.45 -35.88 -19.74
CA THR A 32 -21.93 -37.16 -20.23
C THR A 32 -21.35 -37.99 -19.07
N PHE A 33 -20.47 -37.41 -18.25
CA PHE A 33 -19.82 -38.13 -17.15
C PHE A 33 -20.74 -38.42 -15.96
N THR A 34 -21.98 -37.92 -15.94
CA THR A 34 -22.94 -38.25 -14.88
C THR A 34 -23.16 -39.77 -14.80
N ASN A 35 -23.20 -40.46 -15.94
CA ASN A 35 -23.54 -41.88 -16.05
C ASN A 35 -22.34 -42.86 -16.04
N TYR A 36 -21.12 -42.36 -15.84
CA TYR A 36 -19.90 -43.20 -15.86
C TYR A 36 -19.20 -43.18 -14.51
N GLU A 37 -18.66 -44.30 -14.02
CA GLU A 37 -17.70 -44.28 -12.91
C GLU A 37 -16.28 -44.13 -13.45
N ILE A 38 -15.53 -43.17 -12.91
CA ILE A 38 -14.15 -42.87 -13.33
C ILE A 38 -13.23 -43.16 -12.15
N THR A 39 -12.31 -44.11 -12.34
CA THR A 39 -11.25 -44.45 -11.39
C THR A 39 -9.91 -43.94 -11.92
N SER A 40 -9.12 -43.29 -11.06
CA SER A 40 -7.75 -42.91 -11.42
C SER A 40 -6.84 -44.13 -11.41
N SER A 41 -6.04 -44.30 -12.46
CA SER A 41 -4.89 -45.19 -12.40
C SER A 41 -3.86 -44.63 -11.42
N THR A 42 -3.36 -45.47 -10.51
CA THR A 42 -2.37 -45.17 -9.45
C THR A 42 -0.99 -44.71 -9.93
N VAL A 43 -0.83 -44.42 -11.22
CA VAL A 43 0.35 -43.73 -11.73
C VAL A 43 0.15 -42.25 -11.44
N GLU A 44 0.48 -41.84 -10.22
CA GLU A 44 0.79 -40.45 -9.93
C GLU A 44 2.00 -40.07 -10.80
N ALA A 45 1.74 -39.67 -12.04
CA ALA A 45 2.67 -38.83 -12.75
C ALA A 45 2.83 -37.60 -11.85
N LYS A 46 3.96 -37.53 -11.14
CA LYS A 46 4.48 -36.29 -10.57
C LYS A 46 4.77 -35.37 -11.74
N GLU A 47 3.73 -34.85 -12.39
CA GLU A 47 3.85 -33.62 -13.15
C GLU A 47 4.44 -32.63 -12.15
N ALA A 48 5.62 -32.10 -12.47
CA ALA A 48 6.27 -31.11 -11.65
C ALA A 48 5.24 -30.02 -11.36
N GLU A 49 4.77 -29.95 -10.12
CA GLU A 49 3.64 -29.12 -9.75
C GLU A 49 4.07 -27.68 -10.00
N GLN A 50 3.58 -27.11 -11.11
CA GLN A 50 4.05 -25.84 -11.61
C GLN A 50 3.80 -24.78 -10.54
N ASP A 51 4.86 -24.12 -10.08
CA ASP A 51 4.74 -23.10 -9.03
C ASP A 51 4.15 -21.82 -9.63
N PHE A 52 2.81 -21.77 -9.67
CA PHE A 52 2.06 -20.61 -10.12
C PHE A 52 2.36 -19.36 -9.28
N VAL A 53 2.78 -19.51 -8.03
CA VAL A 53 3.14 -18.37 -7.18
C VAL A 53 4.44 -17.77 -7.69
N GLU A 54 5.46 -18.58 -7.97
CA GLU A 54 6.73 -18.11 -8.50
C GLU A 54 6.56 -17.41 -9.86
N LEU A 55 5.80 -18.02 -10.78
CA LEU A 55 5.52 -17.44 -12.10
C LEU A 55 4.77 -16.09 -11.99
N PHE A 56 3.77 -16.02 -11.12
CA PHE A 56 3.05 -14.78 -10.85
C PHE A 56 3.97 -13.69 -10.29
N LEU A 57 4.86 -14.05 -9.36
CA LEU A 57 5.81 -13.09 -8.78
C LEU A 57 6.83 -12.62 -9.80
N ALA A 58 7.27 -13.48 -10.72
CA ALA A 58 8.13 -13.11 -11.84
C ALA A 58 7.45 -12.09 -12.77
N ALA A 59 6.19 -12.34 -13.15
CA ALA A 59 5.39 -11.41 -13.94
C ALA A 59 5.22 -10.05 -13.21
N LYS A 60 4.87 -10.07 -11.92
CA LYS A 60 4.72 -8.84 -11.12
C LYS A 60 6.03 -8.08 -10.92
N ARG A 61 7.18 -8.77 -10.92
CA ARG A 61 8.49 -8.13 -10.86
C ARG A 61 8.76 -7.34 -12.15
N ILE A 62 8.43 -7.90 -13.32
CA ILE A 62 8.55 -7.22 -14.62
C ILE A 62 7.62 -5.99 -14.71
N GLU A 63 6.42 -6.07 -14.14
CA GLU A 63 5.49 -4.92 -14.02
C GLU A 63 6.00 -3.79 -13.10
N GLY A 64 7.15 -3.96 -12.44
CA GLY A 64 7.75 -2.95 -11.56
C GLY A 64 7.19 -2.94 -10.14
N CYS A 65 6.65 -4.06 -9.65
CA CYS A 65 6.32 -4.18 -8.23
C CYS A 65 7.59 -4.17 -7.37
N SER A 66 7.54 -3.50 -6.21
CA SER A 66 8.68 -3.50 -5.29
C SER A 66 8.85 -4.86 -4.60
N GLU A 67 10.07 -5.20 -4.21
CA GLU A 67 10.37 -6.43 -3.47
C GLU A 67 9.54 -6.59 -2.19
N LYS A 68 9.20 -5.48 -1.53
CA LYS A 68 8.29 -5.49 -0.37
C LYS A 68 6.88 -5.92 -0.75
N SER A 69 6.37 -5.46 -1.90
CA SER A 69 5.07 -5.87 -2.42
C SER A 69 5.08 -7.34 -2.85
N LEU A 70 6.15 -7.80 -3.51
CA LEU A 70 6.30 -9.20 -3.93
C LEU A 70 6.28 -10.15 -2.72
N LYS A 71 7.09 -9.89 -1.69
CA LYS A 71 7.08 -10.68 -0.44
C LYS A 71 5.71 -10.69 0.24
N TYR A 72 4.97 -9.58 0.19
CA TYR A 72 3.62 -9.52 0.75
C TYR A 72 2.61 -10.32 -0.09
N TYR A 73 2.75 -10.31 -1.42
CA TYR A 73 1.92 -11.09 -2.33
C TYR A 73 2.16 -12.58 -2.11
N GLU A 74 3.42 -13.00 -2.12
CA GLU A 74 3.88 -14.36 -1.84
C GLU A 74 3.29 -14.87 -0.52
N ALA A 75 3.58 -14.19 0.60
CA ALA A 75 3.10 -14.61 1.91
C ALA A 75 1.56 -14.71 1.97
N THR A 76 0.85 -13.81 1.30
CA THR A 76 -0.63 -13.83 1.27
C THR A 76 -1.15 -15.01 0.45
N ILE A 77 -0.61 -15.23 -0.74
CA ILE A 77 -1.05 -16.29 -1.66
C ILE A 77 -0.68 -17.67 -1.09
N THR A 78 0.56 -17.86 -0.63
CA THR A 78 0.99 -19.12 0.00
C THR A 78 0.17 -19.45 1.24
N THR A 79 -0.20 -18.46 2.05
CA THR A 79 -1.10 -18.68 3.21
C THR A 79 -2.48 -19.16 2.75
N MET A 80 -3.04 -18.56 1.70
CA MET A 80 -4.33 -18.99 1.13
C MET A 80 -4.25 -20.42 0.60
N ILE A 81 -3.25 -20.75 -0.22
CA ILE A 81 -3.08 -22.10 -0.81
C ILE A 81 -2.98 -23.16 0.30
N LYS A 82 -2.14 -22.91 1.32
CA LYS A 82 -1.98 -23.82 2.46
C LYS A 82 -3.27 -24.00 3.27
N THR A 83 -4.08 -22.95 3.40
CA THR A 83 -5.32 -22.99 4.20
C THR A 83 -6.45 -23.69 3.45
N ILE A 84 -6.61 -23.41 2.16
CA ILE A 84 -7.64 -24.03 1.33
C ILE A 84 -7.27 -25.48 1.00
N ASN A 85 -5.98 -25.80 0.93
CA ASN A 85 -5.44 -27.14 0.68
C ASN A 85 -6.04 -27.79 -0.59
N LYS A 86 -6.13 -27.01 -1.65
CA LYS A 86 -6.55 -27.43 -3.00
C LYS A 86 -5.59 -26.84 -4.02
N ASN A 87 -5.36 -27.57 -5.11
CA ASN A 87 -4.62 -27.02 -6.24
C ASN A 87 -5.34 -25.78 -6.79
N VAL A 88 -4.58 -24.72 -7.11
CA VAL A 88 -5.11 -23.40 -7.49
C VAL A 88 -6.07 -23.45 -8.67
N LYS A 89 -5.88 -24.42 -9.58
CA LYS A 89 -6.73 -24.69 -10.74
C LYS A 89 -8.17 -25.06 -10.39
N TYR A 90 -8.39 -25.65 -9.21
CA TYR A 90 -9.69 -26.17 -8.77
C TYR A 90 -10.36 -25.30 -7.71
N ILE A 91 -9.77 -24.16 -7.35
CA ILE A 91 -10.33 -23.27 -6.33
C ILE A 91 -11.55 -22.55 -6.89
N VAL A 92 -12.70 -22.67 -6.21
CA VAL A 92 -13.95 -22.00 -6.59
C VAL A 92 -14.27 -20.80 -5.71
N THR A 93 -15.26 -19.99 -6.11
CA THR A 93 -15.64 -18.77 -5.38
C THR A 93 -15.98 -19.01 -3.91
N ASP A 94 -16.63 -20.12 -3.59
CA ASP A 94 -17.06 -20.40 -2.21
C ASP A 94 -15.88 -20.80 -1.30
N ASP A 95 -14.82 -21.40 -1.86
CA ASP A 95 -13.58 -21.66 -1.12
C ASP A 95 -12.93 -20.34 -0.66
N ILE A 96 -12.86 -19.35 -1.57
CA ILE A 96 -12.30 -18.03 -1.24
C ILE A 96 -13.19 -17.30 -0.23
N ARG A 97 -14.52 -17.39 -0.34
CA ARG A 97 -15.45 -16.79 0.64
C ARG A 97 -15.28 -17.41 2.02
N GLY A 98 -15.19 -18.75 2.08
CA GLY A 98 -14.92 -19.49 3.31
C GLY A 98 -13.61 -19.04 3.94
N TYR A 99 -12.53 -19.05 3.15
CA TYR A 99 -11.20 -18.60 3.58
C TYR A 99 -11.22 -17.17 4.15
N LEU A 100 -11.76 -16.20 3.42
CA LEU A 100 -11.77 -14.80 3.87
C LEU A 100 -12.59 -14.61 5.16
N THR A 101 -13.71 -15.34 5.30
CA THR A 101 -14.58 -15.27 6.48
C THR A 101 -13.91 -15.87 7.71
N GLU A 102 -13.36 -17.07 7.56
CA GLU A 102 -12.66 -17.76 8.65
C GLU A 102 -11.39 -17.02 9.08
N HIS A 103 -10.63 -16.50 8.11
CA HIS A 103 -9.43 -15.71 8.38
C HIS A 103 -9.74 -14.40 9.10
N GLN A 104 -10.87 -13.77 8.77
CA GLN A 104 -11.35 -12.60 9.49
C GLN A 104 -11.72 -12.92 10.95
N GLN A 105 -12.48 -13.99 11.17
CA GLN A 105 -12.96 -14.38 12.50
C GLN A 105 -11.82 -14.87 13.40
N LYS A 106 -11.01 -15.82 12.93
CA LYS A 106 -9.93 -16.44 13.73
C LYS A 106 -8.83 -15.46 14.13
N LYS A 107 -8.52 -14.49 13.27
CA LYS A 107 -7.41 -13.53 13.50
C LYS A 107 -7.87 -12.13 13.91
N GLY A 108 -9.18 -11.91 14.07
CA GLY A 108 -9.73 -10.59 14.43
C GLY A 108 -9.31 -9.48 13.46
N LEU A 109 -9.14 -9.80 12.17
CA LEU A 109 -8.55 -8.87 11.21
C LEU A 109 -9.52 -7.74 10.85
N SER A 110 -8.94 -6.55 10.63
CA SER A 110 -9.72 -5.40 10.17
C SER A 110 -10.32 -5.66 8.79
N LYS A 111 -11.51 -5.08 8.53
CA LYS A 111 -12.16 -5.12 7.20
C LYS A 111 -11.24 -4.60 6.07
N VAL A 112 -10.34 -3.65 6.39
CA VAL A 112 -9.34 -3.11 5.45
C VAL A 112 -8.31 -4.18 5.09
N THR A 113 -7.84 -4.94 6.09
CA THR A 113 -6.88 -6.03 5.87
C THR A 113 -7.49 -7.12 4.99
N ILE A 114 -8.75 -7.51 5.25
CA ILE A 114 -9.46 -8.50 4.43
C ILE A 114 -9.65 -8.01 3.00
N ASP A 115 -10.02 -6.75 2.78
CA ASP A 115 -10.14 -6.20 1.42
C ASP A 115 -8.79 -6.18 0.70
N ASN A 116 -7.69 -5.91 1.40
CA ASN A 116 -6.34 -5.99 0.82
C ASN A 116 -5.98 -7.42 0.41
N ILE A 117 -6.27 -8.42 1.26
CA ILE A 117 -6.09 -9.84 0.91
C ILE A 117 -6.92 -10.17 -0.34
N ARG A 118 -8.22 -9.84 -0.33
CA ARG A 118 -9.12 -10.05 -1.50
C ARG A 118 -8.55 -9.42 -2.77
N ARG A 119 -7.97 -8.22 -2.71
CA ARG A 119 -7.35 -7.53 -3.85
C ARG A 119 -6.12 -8.27 -4.39
N ILE A 120 -5.28 -8.81 -3.51
CA ILE A 120 -4.11 -9.62 -3.90
C ILE A 120 -4.59 -10.90 -4.58
N LEU A 121 -5.54 -11.62 -3.96
CA LEU A 121 -6.11 -12.83 -4.54
C LEU A 121 -6.76 -12.54 -5.90
N SER A 122 -7.51 -11.44 -6.02
CA SER A 122 -8.07 -11.01 -7.30
C SER A 122 -7.00 -10.78 -8.35
N SER A 123 -5.85 -10.19 -8.00
CA SER A 123 -4.75 -9.98 -8.94
C SER A 123 -4.09 -11.29 -9.36
N PHE A 124 -3.91 -12.23 -8.42
CA PHE A 124 -3.32 -13.54 -8.70
C PHE A 124 -4.21 -14.37 -9.62
N PHE A 125 -5.50 -14.50 -9.30
CA PHE A 125 -6.44 -15.26 -10.11
C PHE A 125 -6.81 -14.57 -11.43
N SER A 126 -6.70 -13.24 -11.53
CA SER A 126 -6.79 -12.57 -12.83
C SER A 126 -5.61 -12.94 -13.71
N TRP A 127 -4.39 -12.92 -13.19
CA TRP A 127 -3.23 -13.37 -13.95
C TRP A 127 -3.36 -14.84 -14.40
N LEU A 128 -3.85 -15.74 -13.54
CA LEU A 128 -4.13 -17.12 -13.93
C LEU A 128 -5.20 -17.24 -15.04
N GLU A 129 -6.21 -16.37 -15.04
CA GLU A 129 -7.26 -16.32 -16.07
C GLU A 129 -6.69 -15.75 -17.38
N ASP A 130 -5.85 -14.71 -17.29
CA ASP A 130 -5.25 -14.02 -18.44
C ASP A 130 -4.17 -14.87 -19.15
N GLU A 131 -3.49 -15.76 -18.43
CA GLU A 131 -2.49 -16.72 -18.96
C GLU A 131 -3.12 -18.10 -19.30
N ASP A 132 -4.45 -18.20 -19.35
CA ASP A 132 -5.19 -19.42 -19.68
C ASP A 132 -4.89 -20.64 -18.78
N TYR A 133 -4.44 -20.42 -17.54
CA TYR A 133 -4.30 -21.50 -16.55
C TYR A 133 -5.63 -21.89 -15.90
N ILE A 134 -6.60 -20.97 -15.87
CA ILE A 134 -7.96 -21.23 -15.41
C ILE A 134 -8.97 -20.56 -16.34
N LEU A 135 -10.15 -21.17 -16.47
CA LEU A 135 -11.22 -20.60 -17.30
C LEU A 135 -11.81 -19.30 -16.73
N LYS A 136 -11.81 -19.13 -15.41
CA LYS A 136 -12.50 -18.02 -14.75
C LYS A 136 -11.93 -17.70 -13.38
N ASN A 137 -11.74 -16.41 -13.12
CA ASN A 137 -11.31 -15.93 -11.80
C ASN A 137 -12.40 -16.17 -10.72
N PRO A 138 -12.12 -16.99 -9.67
CA PRO A 138 -13.06 -17.28 -8.59
C PRO A 138 -13.36 -16.07 -7.69
N VAL A 139 -12.52 -15.04 -7.69
CA VAL A 139 -12.66 -13.82 -6.86
C VAL A 139 -13.57 -12.78 -7.53
N ARG A 140 -13.87 -12.92 -8.82
CA ARG A 140 -14.62 -11.93 -9.62
C ARG A 140 -16.01 -11.57 -9.04
N ARG A 141 -16.64 -12.51 -8.33
CA ARG A 141 -17.96 -12.35 -7.67
C ARG A 141 -17.88 -11.95 -6.20
N ILE A 142 -16.69 -11.71 -5.66
CA ILE A 142 -16.48 -11.29 -4.27
C ILE A 142 -16.39 -9.78 -4.24
N HIS A 143 -17.49 -9.15 -3.84
CA HIS A 143 -17.58 -7.70 -3.76
C HIS A 143 -16.61 -7.12 -2.73
N LYS A 144 -16.23 -5.86 -2.96
CA LYS A 144 -15.38 -5.09 -2.05
C LYS A 144 -15.96 -5.09 -0.64
N VAL A 145 -15.12 -5.36 0.36
CA VAL A 145 -15.54 -5.27 1.76
C VAL A 145 -15.78 -3.80 2.10
N LYS A 146 -17.02 -3.44 2.44
CA LYS A 146 -17.35 -2.07 2.86
C LYS A 146 -16.65 -1.78 4.18
N THR A 147 -15.68 -0.87 4.14
CA THR A 147 -14.99 -0.33 5.31
C THR A 147 -15.61 1.02 5.66
N GLY A 148 -15.89 1.26 6.95
CA GLY A 148 -16.30 2.59 7.41
C GLY A 148 -15.20 3.63 7.13
N THR A 149 -15.61 4.83 6.75
CA THR A 149 -14.73 6.00 6.66
C THR A 149 -14.47 6.53 8.07
N ASN A 150 -13.45 6.02 8.74
CA ASN A 150 -13.01 6.62 10.00
C ASN A 150 -12.28 7.92 9.69
N ILE A 151 -12.75 9.04 10.24
CA ILE A 151 -11.99 10.27 10.30
C ILE A 151 -10.76 9.97 11.14
N LYS A 152 -9.62 9.85 10.48
CA LYS A 152 -8.37 9.58 11.16
C LYS A 152 -7.90 10.87 11.86
N GLU A 153 -7.24 10.78 12.99
CA GLU A 153 -6.76 11.95 13.76
C GLU A 153 -5.63 12.72 13.04
N THR A 154 -5.57 14.03 13.23
CA THR A 154 -4.43 14.91 12.91
C THR A 154 -3.71 15.34 14.20
N TYR A 155 -2.63 16.11 14.10
CA TYR A 155 -2.03 16.81 15.25
C TYR A 155 -2.71 18.17 15.42
N SER A 156 -2.88 18.62 16.66
CA SER A 156 -3.17 20.03 16.96
C SER A 156 -1.88 20.85 16.90
N ASP A 157 -2.01 22.18 16.83
CA ASP A 157 -0.85 23.08 16.89
C ASP A 157 -0.11 22.91 18.23
N GLU A 158 -0.85 22.80 19.34
CA GLU A 158 -0.27 22.52 20.68
C GLU A 158 0.53 21.22 20.68
N THR A 159 0.02 20.17 20.04
CA THR A 159 0.71 18.88 19.96
C THR A 159 2.03 19.01 19.19
N LEU A 160 2.07 19.82 18.13
CA LEU A 160 3.29 20.07 17.36
C LEU A 160 4.29 20.90 18.16
N GLU A 161 3.85 21.90 18.92
CA GLU A 161 4.74 22.67 19.79
C GLU A 161 5.28 21.82 20.95
N ILE A 162 4.46 21.01 21.61
CA ILE A 162 4.91 20.04 22.63
C ILE A 162 6.01 19.13 22.06
N MET A 163 5.85 18.65 20.82
CA MET A 163 6.87 17.84 20.17
C MET A 163 8.18 18.62 19.97
N ARG A 164 8.12 19.88 19.55
CA ARG A 164 9.32 20.70 19.30
C ARG A 164 10.05 21.03 20.59
N ASP A 165 9.32 21.48 21.61
CA ASP A 165 9.89 21.93 22.89
C ASP A 165 10.60 20.80 23.65
N ASN A 166 10.24 19.55 23.36
CA ASN A 166 10.83 18.37 24.00
C ASN A 166 11.87 17.64 23.13
N CYS A 167 12.26 18.20 21.99
CA CYS A 167 13.34 17.64 21.17
C CYS A 167 14.71 17.99 21.76
N ASN A 168 15.38 17.00 22.34
CA ASN A 168 16.75 17.19 22.87
C ASN A 168 17.81 17.22 21.76
N GLU A 169 17.53 16.58 20.62
CA GLU A 169 18.47 16.43 19.51
C GLU A 169 18.05 17.34 18.35
N LEU A 170 18.98 18.16 17.83
CA LEU A 170 18.73 19.04 16.69
C LEU A 170 18.22 18.25 15.47
N ARG A 171 18.71 17.02 15.29
CA ARG A 171 18.24 16.11 14.24
C ARG A 171 16.75 15.81 14.37
N ASP A 172 16.27 15.50 15.56
CA ASP A 172 14.89 15.07 15.76
C ASP A 172 13.95 16.26 15.55
N LEU A 173 14.35 17.46 16.02
CA LEU A 173 13.65 18.72 15.75
C LEU A 173 13.54 18.99 14.24
N ALA A 174 14.65 18.88 13.51
CA ALA A 174 14.68 19.06 12.06
C ALA A 174 13.82 18.02 11.32
N ILE A 175 13.79 16.75 11.78
CA ILE A 175 12.92 15.71 11.21
C ILE A 175 11.44 16.08 11.38
N ILE A 176 11.05 16.52 12.60
CA ILE A 176 9.66 16.87 12.90
C ILE A 176 9.19 18.04 12.04
N ASP A 177 9.99 19.10 11.95
CA ASP A 177 9.62 20.26 11.16
C ASP A 177 9.65 20.01 9.65
N MET A 178 10.62 19.24 9.15
CA MET A 178 10.60 18.81 7.75
C MET A 178 9.34 17.99 7.41
N LEU A 179 8.90 17.08 8.29
CA LEU A 179 7.66 16.32 8.07
C LEU A 179 6.42 17.20 8.17
N ALA A 180 6.40 18.14 9.12
CA ALA A 180 5.26 19.02 9.37
C ALA A 180 5.05 20.03 8.25
N SER A 181 6.12 20.62 7.71
CA SER A 181 6.05 21.68 6.69
C SER A 181 5.87 21.12 5.27
N THR A 182 6.58 20.04 4.91
CA THR A 182 6.55 19.50 3.54
C THR A 182 5.46 18.45 3.33
N GLY A 183 5.06 17.74 4.39
CA GLY A 183 4.16 16.59 4.31
C GLY A 183 4.68 15.45 3.43
N MET A 184 5.99 15.38 3.14
CA MET A 184 6.57 14.34 2.30
C MET A 184 6.42 12.94 2.91
N ARG A 185 6.61 11.89 2.10
CA ARG A 185 6.65 10.52 2.60
C ARG A 185 7.97 10.30 3.33
N VAL A 186 7.97 9.48 4.38
CA VAL A 186 9.23 9.11 5.07
C VAL A 186 10.22 8.44 4.12
N GLY A 187 9.74 7.67 3.14
CA GLY A 187 10.58 7.07 2.10
C GLY A 187 11.23 8.09 1.16
N GLU A 188 10.62 9.27 0.99
CA GLU A 188 11.20 10.39 0.23
C GLU A 188 12.26 11.10 1.10
N MET A 189 11.93 11.39 2.37
CA MET A 189 12.83 12.05 3.31
C MET A 189 14.16 11.31 3.51
N VAL A 190 14.14 9.99 3.65
CA VAL A 190 15.36 9.20 3.88
C VAL A 190 16.30 9.21 2.68
N LEU A 191 15.82 9.54 1.48
CA LEU A 191 16.61 9.56 0.26
C LEU A 191 17.28 10.92 0.01
N LEU A 192 16.80 12.00 0.64
CA LEU A 192 17.37 13.34 0.50
C LEU A 192 18.85 13.37 0.89
N ASN A 193 19.61 14.15 0.12
CA ASN A 193 20.97 14.56 0.39
C ASN A 193 21.00 16.03 0.82
N ARG A 194 22.13 16.46 1.37
CA ARG A 194 22.38 17.88 1.71
C ARG A 194 22.22 18.79 0.48
N ASN A 195 22.67 18.32 -0.69
CA ASN A 195 22.62 19.08 -1.95
C ASN A 195 21.23 19.11 -2.60
N ASP A 196 20.27 18.34 -2.11
CA ASP A 196 18.90 18.35 -2.63
C ASP A 196 18.05 19.48 -2.01
N ILE A 197 18.63 20.25 -1.08
CA ILE A 197 17.97 21.34 -0.34
C ILE A 197 18.43 22.70 -0.89
N ASP A 198 17.47 23.50 -1.36
CA ASP A 198 17.68 24.92 -1.59
C ASP A 198 17.18 25.71 -0.37
N PHE A 199 18.12 26.28 0.39
CA PHE A 199 17.80 27.08 1.58
C PHE A 199 17.31 28.50 1.25
N ASN A 200 17.57 29.01 0.04
CA ASN A 200 17.13 30.34 -0.39
C ASN A 200 15.65 30.28 -0.77
N GLU A 201 15.31 29.34 -1.64
CA GLU A 201 13.93 29.12 -2.11
C GLU A 201 13.08 28.31 -1.11
N ARG A 202 13.73 27.68 -0.11
CA ARG A 202 13.11 26.80 0.89
C ARG A 202 12.36 25.63 0.26
N GLU A 203 13.05 24.96 -0.65
CA GLU A 203 12.51 23.83 -1.38
C GLU A 203 13.50 22.67 -1.47
N CYS A 204 12.96 21.49 -1.76
CA CYS A 204 13.77 20.32 -2.06
C CYS A 204 13.09 19.40 -3.07
N ILE A 205 13.91 18.65 -3.80
CA ILE A 205 13.46 17.72 -4.82
C ILE A 205 13.28 16.33 -4.20
N VAL A 206 12.07 15.77 -4.32
CA VAL A 206 11.76 14.44 -3.80
C VAL A 206 11.30 13.48 -4.90
N PHE A 207 11.74 12.23 -4.79
CA PHE A 207 11.41 11.16 -5.74
C PHE A 207 10.15 10.41 -5.32
N GLY A 208 9.06 10.58 -6.07
CA GLY A 208 7.82 9.84 -5.89
C GLY A 208 7.85 8.41 -6.44
N LYS A 209 6.77 7.65 -6.22
CA LYS A 209 6.61 6.29 -6.76
C LYS A 209 6.69 6.32 -8.30
N GLY A 210 7.62 5.57 -8.87
CA GLY A 210 7.90 5.52 -10.31
C GLY A 210 8.88 6.61 -10.77
N SER A 211 9.82 7.02 -9.91
CA SER A 211 10.90 7.97 -10.20
C SER A 211 10.43 9.33 -10.72
N LYS A 212 9.21 9.74 -10.36
CA LYS A 212 8.72 11.09 -10.68
C LYS A 212 9.21 12.08 -9.64
N GLU A 213 10.03 13.02 -10.07
CA GLU A 213 10.46 14.13 -9.25
C GLU A 213 9.31 15.10 -9.01
N ARG A 214 9.31 15.70 -7.81
CA ARG A 214 8.53 16.90 -7.53
C ARG A 214 9.25 17.77 -6.52
N ILE A 215 9.02 19.06 -6.62
CA ILE A 215 9.49 20.04 -5.64
C ILE A 215 8.52 20.03 -4.46
N VAL A 216 9.06 20.08 -3.24
CA VAL A 216 8.29 20.31 -2.01
C VAL A 216 8.89 21.48 -1.25
N TYR A 217 8.03 22.27 -0.64
CA TYR A 217 8.38 23.50 0.04
C TYR A 217 8.35 23.32 1.56
N PHE A 218 9.24 24.01 2.26
CA PHE A 218 9.27 24.07 3.72
C PHE A 218 9.25 25.51 4.23
N ASP A 219 8.89 25.71 5.50
CA ASP A 219 8.76 27.04 6.08
C ASP A 219 10.09 27.59 6.62
N ALA A 220 10.09 28.87 7.03
CA ALA A 220 11.28 29.52 7.57
C ALA A 220 11.78 28.87 8.87
N ARG A 221 10.88 28.31 9.69
CA ARG A 221 11.25 27.61 10.92
C ARG A 221 12.04 26.34 10.60
N THR A 222 11.53 25.54 9.67
CA THR A 222 12.18 24.34 9.17
C THR A 222 13.57 24.66 8.61
N LYS A 223 13.71 25.76 7.87
CA LYS A 223 15.01 26.26 7.37
C LYS A 223 16.02 26.40 8.51
N ILE A 224 15.67 27.14 9.55
CA ILE A 224 16.55 27.41 10.70
C ILE A 224 16.95 26.11 11.40
N HIS A 225 15.98 25.25 11.71
CA HIS A 225 16.26 23.99 12.42
C HIS A 225 17.11 23.03 11.59
N LEU A 226 16.90 23.01 10.27
CA LEU A 226 17.69 22.20 9.36
C LEU A 226 19.14 22.72 9.25
N GLN A 227 19.33 24.04 9.17
CA GLN A 227 20.67 24.65 9.17
C GLN A 227 21.42 24.34 10.46
N ASN A 228 20.80 24.57 11.62
CA ASN A 228 21.40 24.26 12.92
C ASN A 228 21.81 22.79 13.04
N TYR A 229 20.95 21.87 12.55
CA TYR A 229 21.29 20.46 12.52
C TYR A 229 22.49 20.17 11.61
N LEU A 230 22.51 20.70 10.39
CA LEU A 230 23.61 20.47 9.45
C LEU A 230 24.94 21.07 9.95
N GLU A 231 24.91 22.23 10.58
CA GLU A 231 26.06 22.88 11.20
C GLU A 231 26.62 22.08 12.38
N SER A 232 25.76 21.37 13.14
CA SER A 232 26.20 20.50 14.23
C SER A 232 26.89 19.21 13.77
N ARG A 233 26.87 18.89 12.47
CA ARG A 233 27.39 17.63 11.94
C ARG A 233 28.85 17.73 11.55
N ASN A 234 29.65 16.80 12.08
CA ASN A 234 31.07 16.66 11.76
C ASN A 234 31.37 15.47 10.83
N ASP A 235 30.35 14.86 10.24
CA ASP A 235 30.48 13.72 9.32
C ASP A 235 30.50 14.16 7.84
N ASN A 236 31.05 13.29 6.98
CA ASN A 236 31.12 13.50 5.53
C ASN A 236 29.98 12.80 4.75
N ASN A 237 28.92 12.33 5.43
CA ASN A 237 27.85 11.60 4.78
C ASN A 237 26.95 12.58 3.98
N PRO A 238 26.73 12.36 2.68
CA PRO A 238 25.90 13.24 1.85
C PRO A 238 24.43 13.20 2.24
N ALA A 239 23.96 12.16 2.95
CA ALA A 239 22.58 12.05 3.39
C ALA A 239 22.15 13.25 4.24
N LEU A 240 20.90 13.71 4.05
CA LEU A 240 20.33 14.80 4.83
C LEU A 240 20.22 14.42 6.31
N PHE A 241 19.73 13.21 6.62
CA PHE A 241 19.58 12.72 7.99
C PHE A 241 20.38 11.44 8.23
N VAL A 242 21.17 11.43 9.31
CA VAL A 242 22.07 10.32 9.69
C VAL A 242 21.86 9.82 11.13
N SER A 243 22.43 8.67 11.46
CA SER A 243 22.48 8.15 12.82
C SER A 243 23.31 9.05 13.74
N LEU A 244 22.95 9.11 15.03
CA LEU A 244 23.74 9.86 16.03
C LEU A 244 25.06 9.15 16.38
N LYS A 245 25.11 7.83 16.20
CA LYS A 245 26.30 7.03 16.46
C LYS A 245 27.18 6.98 15.21
N SER A 246 28.50 7.06 15.42
CA SER A 246 29.50 6.71 14.42
C SER A 246 29.22 5.31 13.86
N PRO A 247 29.32 5.09 12.54
CA PRO A 247 29.92 5.97 11.51
C PRO A 247 28.94 6.97 10.85
N HIS A 248 27.83 7.33 11.51
CA HIS A 248 26.83 8.30 10.99
C HIS A 248 26.21 7.87 9.65
N GLU A 249 25.64 6.68 9.64
CA GLU A 249 24.97 6.11 8.48
C GLU A 249 23.64 6.82 8.18
N ARG A 250 23.24 6.81 6.90
CA ARG A 250 21.94 7.32 6.46
C ARG A 250 20.81 6.68 7.26
N LEU A 251 19.87 7.48 7.77
CA LEU A 251 18.70 6.95 8.45
C LEU A 251 17.83 6.13 7.50
N LYS A 252 17.44 4.94 7.95
CA LYS A 252 16.45 4.09 7.26
C LYS A 252 15.03 4.49 7.70
N ILE A 253 14.04 4.14 6.88
CA ILE A 253 12.60 4.39 7.16
C ILE A 253 12.22 3.92 8.57
N GLY A 254 12.59 2.67 8.91
CA GLY A 254 12.29 2.10 10.21
C GLY A 254 12.97 2.83 11.38
N GLY A 255 14.11 3.48 11.15
CA GLY A 255 14.80 4.29 12.15
C GLY A 255 14.01 5.56 12.50
N ILE A 256 13.54 6.29 11.48
CA ILE A 256 12.70 7.48 11.68
C ILE A 256 11.36 7.09 12.32
N GLU A 257 10.71 6.04 11.83
CA GLU A 257 9.43 5.57 12.38
C GLU A 257 9.56 5.12 13.84
N ALA A 258 10.60 4.35 14.17
CA ALA A 258 10.87 3.92 15.54
C ALA A 258 11.14 5.11 16.45
N ARG A 259 11.93 6.09 15.98
CA ARG A 259 12.27 7.28 16.76
C ARG A 259 11.05 8.14 17.05
N LEU A 260 10.24 8.45 16.03
CA LEU A 260 9.00 9.21 16.21
C LEU A 260 8.01 8.50 17.14
N ARG A 261 7.91 7.17 17.04
CA ARG A 261 7.05 6.37 17.93
C ARG A 261 7.55 6.39 19.37
N GLU A 262 8.85 6.25 19.59
CA GLU A 262 9.48 6.36 20.92
C GLU A 262 9.24 7.74 21.52
N PHE A 263 9.44 8.79 20.72
CA PHE A 263 9.24 10.17 21.12
C PHE A 263 7.79 10.45 21.50
N GLY A 264 6.84 10.02 20.67
CA GLY A 264 5.41 10.12 21.00
C GLY A 264 5.04 9.41 22.30
N LYS A 265 5.59 8.21 22.56
CA LYS A 265 5.36 7.50 23.82
C LYS A 265 5.88 8.27 25.03
N LYS A 266 7.07 8.87 24.94
CA LYS A 266 7.66 9.67 26.02
C LYS A 266 6.78 10.88 26.39
N LEU A 267 6.13 11.47 25.40
CA LEU A 267 5.26 12.64 25.56
C LEU A 267 3.78 12.29 25.83
N GLY A 268 3.43 11.01 25.96
CA GLY A 268 2.03 10.59 26.10
C GLY A 268 1.18 10.83 24.84
N LEU A 269 1.81 11.08 23.68
CA LEU A 269 1.14 11.40 22.42
C LEU A 269 0.79 10.13 21.65
N ASN A 270 -0.48 10.02 21.24
CA ASN A 270 -0.97 8.85 20.54
C ASN A 270 -0.52 8.82 19.06
N LYS A 271 0.09 7.70 18.66
CA LYS A 271 0.42 7.34 17.26
C LYS A 271 1.21 8.43 16.53
N VAL A 272 2.35 8.82 17.08
CA VAL A 272 3.27 9.72 16.37
C VAL A 272 3.98 8.98 15.24
N HIS A 273 3.65 9.33 13.99
CA HIS A 273 4.25 8.70 12.80
C HIS A 273 4.19 9.64 11.57
N PRO A 274 5.06 9.45 10.56
CA PRO A 274 5.18 10.35 9.40
C PRO A 274 3.86 10.61 8.67
N HIS A 275 3.05 9.57 8.49
CA HIS A 275 1.77 9.72 7.81
C HIS A 275 0.77 10.63 8.56
N LYS A 276 0.89 10.81 9.90
CA LYS A 276 0.01 11.74 10.64
C LYS A 276 0.41 13.19 10.38
N PHE A 277 1.72 13.51 10.26
CA PHE A 277 2.20 14.84 9.86
C PHE A 277 1.67 15.27 8.49
N ARG A 278 1.83 14.41 7.49
CA ARG A 278 1.31 14.64 6.13
C ARG A 278 -0.19 14.91 6.11
N ARG A 279 -0.94 14.21 6.95
CA ARG A 279 -2.39 14.38 7.06
C ARG A 279 -2.74 15.69 7.75
N THR A 280 -2.02 16.05 8.80
CA THR A 280 -2.14 17.36 9.45
C THR A 280 -1.89 18.48 8.44
N LEU A 281 -0.80 18.44 7.67
CA LEU A 281 -0.53 19.44 6.63
C LEU A 281 -1.66 19.51 5.60
N ALA A 282 -2.11 18.36 5.10
CA ALA A 282 -3.18 18.31 4.11
C ALA A 282 -4.49 18.94 4.63
N THR A 283 -4.89 18.59 5.85
CA THR A 283 -6.10 19.15 6.48
C THR A 283 -5.94 20.64 6.74
N VAL A 284 -4.81 21.11 7.27
CA VAL A 284 -4.55 22.53 7.52
C VAL A 284 -4.53 23.34 6.23
N ALA A 285 -3.94 22.81 5.15
CA ALA A 285 -3.90 23.48 3.86
C ALA A 285 -5.31 23.67 3.27
N ILE A 286 -6.16 22.64 3.35
CA ILE A 286 -7.57 22.73 2.92
C ILE A 286 -8.34 23.72 3.78
N ASP A 287 -8.16 23.66 5.11
CA ASP A 287 -8.84 24.57 6.04
C ASP A 287 -8.41 26.04 5.79
N LYS A 288 -7.17 26.28 5.33
CA LYS A 288 -6.68 27.59 4.88
C LYS A 288 -7.13 27.96 3.45
N GLY A 289 -7.89 27.11 2.77
CA GLY A 289 -8.47 27.38 1.46
C GLY A 289 -7.58 27.06 0.27
N MET A 290 -6.55 26.22 0.42
CA MET A 290 -5.75 25.73 -0.70
C MET A 290 -6.61 24.90 -1.67
N PRO A 291 -6.60 25.19 -2.98
CA PRO A 291 -7.26 24.36 -3.99
C PRO A 291 -6.81 22.90 -3.92
N ILE A 292 -7.75 21.97 -4.08
CA ILE A 292 -7.48 20.54 -3.88
C ILE A 292 -6.50 19.98 -4.92
N GLU A 293 -6.50 20.54 -6.13
CA GLU A 293 -5.61 20.20 -7.23
C GLU A 293 -4.16 20.58 -6.89
N GLN A 294 -3.96 21.77 -6.33
CA GLN A 294 -2.64 22.23 -5.87
C GLN A 294 -2.14 21.37 -4.72
N LEU A 295 -3.00 21.03 -3.76
CA LEU A 295 -2.65 20.13 -2.67
C LEU A 295 -2.33 18.71 -3.17
N GLN A 296 -3.05 18.22 -4.18
CA GLN A 296 -2.78 16.93 -4.81
C GLN A 296 -1.39 16.88 -5.43
N GLN A 297 -0.99 17.96 -6.12
CA GLN A 297 0.34 18.11 -6.71
C GLN A 297 1.43 18.21 -5.63
N LEU A 298 1.24 19.07 -4.63
CA LEU A 298 2.17 19.25 -3.49
C LEU A 298 2.47 17.92 -2.79
N LEU A 299 1.42 17.15 -2.51
CA LEU A 299 1.56 15.85 -1.88
C LEU A 299 2.03 14.78 -2.88
N GLY A 300 1.85 14.95 -4.18
CA GLY A 300 2.16 13.91 -5.18
C GLY A 300 1.22 12.70 -5.04
N HIS A 301 -0.08 12.95 -4.99
CA HIS A 301 -1.11 11.90 -5.05
C HIS A 301 -1.51 11.61 -6.50
N ARG A 302 -1.41 10.34 -6.91
CA ARG A 302 -1.82 9.91 -8.25
C ARG A 302 -3.34 9.97 -8.47
N LYS A 303 -4.13 9.72 -7.41
CA LYS A 303 -5.59 9.74 -7.46
C LYS A 303 -6.12 10.84 -6.56
N ILE A 304 -6.99 11.68 -7.11
CA ILE A 304 -7.63 12.78 -6.38
C ILE A 304 -8.44 12.29 -5.17
N ASP A 305 -9.01 11.09 -5.24
CA ASP A 305 -9.69 10.40 -4.13
C ASP A 305 -8.85 10.36 -2.84
N THR A 306 -7.53 10.27 -2.98
CA THR A 306 -6.62 10.24 -1.80
C THR A 306 -6.56 11.61 -1.11
N THR A 307 -6.66 12.70 -1.87
CA THR A 307 -6.70 14.07 -1.34
C THR A 307 -8.10 14.43 -0.85
N LEU A 308 -9.15 13.98 -1.54
CA LEU A 308 -10.55 14.19 -1.16
C LEU A 308 -10.89 13.67 0.24
N GLN A 309 -10.21 12.61 0.68
CA GLN A 309 -10.34 12.10 2.05
C GLN A 309 -10.01 13.14 3.13
N TYR A 310 -9.22 14.18 2.81
CA TYR A 310 -8.93 15.29 3.74
C TYR A 310 -9.94 16.42 3.65
N ALA A 311 -10.57 16.62 2.49
CA ALA A 311 -11.56 17.67 2.26
C ALA A 311 -12.91 17.38 2.93
N MET A 312 -13.32 16.11 2.98
CA MET A 312 -14.60 15.68 3.53
C MET A 312 -14.71 15.79 5.07
N VAL A 313 -13.68 16.33 5.74
CA VAL A 313 -13.53 16.23 7.20
C VAL A 313 -14.32 17.31 7.95
N LYS A 314 -14.73 18.43 7.33
CA LYS A 314 -15.53 19.47 8.02
C LYS A 314 -16.60 20.14 7.15
N GLN A 315 -17.84 20.15 7.63
CA GLN A 315 -18.93 20.98 7.07
C GLN A 315 -18.61 22.48 7.10
N SER A 316 -17.72 22.94 7.99
CA SER A 316 -17.28 24.35 8.04
C SER A 316 -16.64 24.81 6.73
N ASN A 317 -15.98 23.92 6.00
CA ASN A 317 -15.29 24.27 4.76
C ASN A 317 -16.29 24.59 3.65
N VAL A 318 -17.46 23.94 3.64
CA VAL A 318 -18.57 24.28 2.75
C VAL A 318 -19.11 25.67 3.07
N LYS A 319 -19.26 26.00 4.36
CA LYS A 319 -19.72 27.34 4.81
C LYS A 319 -18.73 28.45 4.45
N ILE A 320 -17.43 28.21 4.63
CA ILE A 320 -16.36 29.16 4.25
C ILE A 320 -16.32 29.34 2.73
N ALA A 321 -16.36 28.25 1.97
CA ALA A 321 -16.37 28.31 0.51
C ALA A 321 -17.60 29.06 -0.01
N HIS A 322 -18.80 28.79 0.55
CA HIS A 322 -20.01 29.53 0.20
C HIS A 322 -19.85 31.03 0.47
N ARG A 323 -19.33 31.43 1.63
CA ARG A 323 -19.07 32.85 1.96
C ARG A 323 -17.97 33.53 1.14
N LYS A 324 -17.11 32.76 0.48
CA LYS A 324 -15.98 33.30 -0.29
C LYS A 324 -16.31 33.41 -1.78
N TYR A 325 -17.09 32.47 -2.30
CA TYR A 325 -17.34 32.33 -3.74
C TYR A 325 -18.78 32.61 -4.16
N ILE A 326 -19.75 32.59 -3.23
CA ILE A 326 -21.19 32.72 -3.54
C ILE A 326 -21.84 33.90 -2.79
N GLY A 327 -21.60 34.00 -1.48
CA GLY A 327 -22.05 35.12 -0.64
C GLY A 327 -20.98 36.19 -0.53
#